data_AF-A2DLW9-F1
#
_entry.id   AF-A2DLW9-F1
#
_cell.length_a   1.000
_cell.length_b   1.000
_cell.length_c   1.000
_cell.angle_alpha   90.00
_cell.angle_beta   90.00
_cell.angle_gamma   90.00
#
_symmetry.space_group_name_H-M   'P 1'
#
loop_
_entity.id
_entity.type
_entity.pdbx_description
1 polymer ?
#
loop_
_entity_poly.entity_id
_entity_poly.type
_entity_poly.pdbx_seq_one_letter_code
_entity_poly.pdbx_strand_id
1 'polypeptide(L)'
;METIVVPHGKKIKVTVPTDEETTLVINGASISVKKEIPAKGRVVLYMSSIENGKPGSEIAIAPFTIGKSETCKLDFLFEAGNQFILSTKGDNVDGVVHTYIPNFEKLEIETLD
;
A
#
# COMPACT_ATOMS: atom_id res chain seq x y z
N MET A 1 8.27 5.92 -11.09
CA MET A 1 7.01 5.52 -10.45
C MET A 1 7.13 4.04 -10.15
N GLU A 2 7.11 3.71 -8.87
CA GLU A 2 7.23 2.33 -8.39
C GLU A 2 5.86 1.85 -7.91
N THR A 3 5.71 0.54 -7.79
CA THR A 3 4.47 -0.06 -7.31
C THR A 3 4.77 -1.05 -6.20
N ILE A 4 3.98 -0.98 -5.12
CA ILE A 4 4.01 -1.95 -4.04
C ILE A 4 2.83 -2.89 -4.23
N VAL A 5 3.11 -4.18 -4.42
CA VAL A 5 2.05 -5.20 -4.45
C VAL A 5 1.73 -5.61 -3.02
N VAL A 6 0.44 -5.63 -2.69
CA VAL A 6 -0.08 -6.05 -1.39
C VAL A 6 -0.89 -7.33 -1.61
N PRO A 7 -0.28 -8.52 -1.47
CA PRO A 7 -0.96 -9.77 -1.72
C PRO A 7 -2.14 -9.96 -0.77
N HIS A 8 -3.20 -10.60 -1.26
CA HIS A 8 -4.35 -10.92 -0.43
C HIS A 8 -3.93 -11.72 0.82
N GLY A 9 -4.45 -11.31 1.98
CA GLY A 9 -4.18 -11.97 3.27
C GLY A 9 -2.75 -11.79 3.79
N LYS A 10 -1.92 -10.97 3.13
CA LYS A 10 -0.56 -10.63 3.58
C LYS A 10 -0.48 -9.19 4.07
N LYS A 11 0.49 -8.95 4.95
CA LYS A 11 0.85 -7.63 5.45
C LYS A 11 2.20 -7.26 4.88
N ILE A 12 2.31 -6.06 4.33
CA ILE A 12 3.54 -5.54 3.75
C ILE A 12 4.00 -4.36 4.59
N LYS A 13 5.14 -4.50 5.25
CA LYS A 13 5.82 -3.38 5.90
C LYS A 13 6.61 -2.60 4.86
N VAL A 14 6.51 -1.28 4.92
CA VAL A 14 7.24 -0.34 4.10
C VAL A 14 8.01 0.58 5.03
N THR A 15 9.31 0.74 4.77
CA THR A 15 10.18 1.71 5.44
C THR A 15 10.66 2.73 4.42
N VAL A 16 10.41 4.01 4.70
CA VAL A 16 10.98 5.12 3.92
C VAL A 16 12.44 5.29 4.34
N PRO A 17 13.38 5.47 3.38
CA PRO A 17 14.78 5.76 3.66
C PRO A 17 14.94 6.91 4.66
N THR A 18 16.01 6.84 5.46
CA THR A 18 16.26 7.81 6.55
C THR A 18 16.97 9.08 6.10
N ASP A 19 17.30 9.22 4.81
CA ASP A 19 17.84 10.47 4.27
C ASP A 19 16.78 11.56 4.37
N GLU A 20 17.09 12.65 5.08
CA GLU A 20 16.17 13.74 5.44
C GLU A 20 15.53 14.42 4.23
N GLU A 21 16.16 14.38 3.05
CA GLU A 21 15.59 14.91 1.80
C GLU A 21 14.57 13.96 1.15
N THR A 22 14.38 12.77 1.70
CA THR A 22 13.50 11.74 1.14
C THR A 22 12.05 11.96 1.56
N THR A 23 11.17 12.05 0.56
CA THR A 23 9.72 12.00 0.76
C THR A 23 9.14 10.91 -0.15
N LEU A 24 8.45 9.95 0.45
CA LEU A 24 7.66 8.99 -0.30
C LEU A 24 6.26 9.57 -0.55
N VAL A 25 5.84 9.54 -1.81
CA VAL A 25 4.48 9.92 -2.21
C VAL A 25 3.72 8.66 -2.61
N ILE A 26 2.55 8.43 -2.00
CA ILE A 26 1.55 7.47 -2.47
C ILE A 26 0.46 8.24 -3.19
N ASN A 27 0.36 8.03 -4.50
CA ASN A 27 -0.51 8.84 -5.36
C ASN A 27 -1.75 8.09 -5.88
N GLY A 28 -1.89 6.81 -5.54
CA GLY A 28 -3.03 6.00 -5.95
C GLY A 28 -2.90 4.56 -5.51
N ALA A 29 -3.99 3.82 -5.68
CA ALA A 29 -4.00 2.38 -5.53
C ALA A 29 -5.00 1.75 -6.51
N SER A 30 -4.81 0.48 -6.82
CA SER A 30 -5.69 -0.30 -7.69
C SER A 30 -5.70 -1.76 -7.30
N ILE A 31 -6.64 -2.54 -7.84
CA ILE A 31 -6.51 -4.00 -7.83
C ILE A 31 -5.37 -4.44 -8.77
N SER A 32 -4.72 -5.56 -8.45
CA SER A 32 -3.71 -6.17 -9.31
C SER A 32 -4.36 -7.02 -10.40
N VAL A 33 -3.84 -6.90 -11.63
CA VAL A 33 -4.23 -7.73 -12.79
C VAL A 33 -3.26 -8.89 -13.05
N LYS A 34 -2.30 -9.13 -12.14
CA LYS A 34 -1.28 -10.19 -12.31
C LYS A 34 -1.82 -11.61 -12.05
N LYS A 35 -2.96 -11.74 -11.37
CA LYS A 35 -3.65 -12.99 -11.06
C LYS A 35 -5.08 -12.92 -11.60
N GLU A 36 -5.76 -14.05 -11.62
CA GLU A 36 -7.19 -14.10 -11.96
C GLU A 36 -8.00 -13.24 -10.99
N ILE A 37 -8.83 -12.34 -11.55
CA ILE A 37 -9.70 -11.46 -10.78
C ILE A 37 -11.11 -12.08 -10.76
N PRO A 38 -11.75 -12.24 -9.58
CA PRO A 38 -13.13 -12.71 -9.47
C PRO A 38 -14.10 -11.86 -10.30
N ALA A 39 -15.19 -12.45 -10.82
CA ALA A 39 -16.17 -11.70 -11.63
C ALA A 39 -16.91 -10.58 -10.86
N LYS A 40 -16.96 -10.67 -9.53
CA LYS A 40 -17.56 -9.68 -8.62
C LYS A 40 -16.90 -9.79 -7.25
N GLY A 41 -16.87 -8.69 -6.52
CA GLY A 41 -16.34 -8.68 -5.16
C GLY A 41 -16.03 -7.28 -4.63
N ARG A 42 -15.67 -7.22 -3.36
CA ARG A 42 -15.19 -6.04 -2.66
C ARG A 42 -13.90 -6.39 -1.91
N VAL A 43 -12.87 -5.60 -2.14
CA VAL A 43 -11.60 -5.65 -1.40
C VAL A 43 -11.27 -4.24 -0.94
N VAL A 44 -10.75 -4.11 0.27
CA VAL A 44 -10.38 -2.81 0.84
C VAL A 44 -8.90 -2.87 1.22
N LEU A 45 -8.14 -1.89 0.75
CA LEU A 45 -6.77 -1.65 1.15
C LEU A 45 -6.77 -0.87 2.47
N TYR A 46 -5.95 -1.32 3.39
CA TYR A 46 -5.76 -0.74 4.71
C TYR A 46 -4.30 -0.34 4.91
N MET A 47 -4.11 0.60 5.84
CA MET A 47 -2.82 1.11 6.25
C MET A 47 -2.76 1.25 7.78
N SER A 48 -1.59 1.02 8.38
CA SER A 48 -1.32 1.25 9.80
C SER A 48 0.07 1.86 9.93
N SER A 49 0.22 2.96 10.67
CA SER A 49 1.56 3.51 10.97
C SER A 49 2.32 2.55 11.89
N ILE A 50 3.64 2.57 11.85
CA ILE A 50 4.48 1.92 12.87
C ILE A 50 5.14 3.02 13.69
N GLU A 51 4.85 3.04 14.99
CA GLU A 51 5.43 3.99 15.94
C GLU A 51 6.15 3.20 17.03
N ASN A 52 7.42 3.53 17.29
CA ASN A 52 8.26 2.82 18.28
C ASN A 52 8.27 1.29 18.06
N GLY A 53 8.31 0.87 16.80
CA GLY A 53 8.34 -0.55 16.40
C GLY A 53 7.01 -1.30 16.57
N LYS A 54 5.91 -0.61 16.93
CA LYS A 54 4.59 -1.22 17.11
C LYS A 54 3.61 -0.73 16.04
N PRO A 55 2.82 -1.62 15.42
CA PRO A 55 1.72 -1.21 14.56
C PRO A 55 0.68 -0.40 15.33
N GLY A 56 0.30 0.75 14.77
CA GLY A 56 -0.79 1.58 15.22
C GLY A 56 -2.15 1.06 14.74
N SER A 57 -3.17 1.91 14.86
CA SER A 57 -4.51 1.58 14.40
C SER A 57 -4.55 1.39 12.88
N GLU A 58 -5.32 0.39 12.44
CA GLU A 58 -5.50 0.12 11.02
C GLU A 58 -6.63 0.99 10.46
N ILE A 59 -6.36 1.73 9.38
CA ILE A 59 -7.30 2.62 8.68
C ILE A 59 -7.56 2.12 7.26
N ALA A 60 -8.81 2.17 6.81
CA ALA A 60 -9.18 1.86 5.43
C ALA A 60 -8.80 3.05 4.52
N ILE A 61 -7.99 2.80 3.48
CA ILE A 61 -7.49 3.86 2.59
C ILE A 61 -8.02 3.78 1.16
N ALA A 62 -8.36 2.59 0.67
CA ALA A 62 -8.93 2.45 -0.67
C ALA A 62 -9.91 1.28 -0.77
N PRO A 63 -11.23 1.53 -0.83
CA PRO A 63 -12.19 0.49 -1.14
C PRO A 63 -12.28 0.26 -2.66
N PHE A 64 -12.15 -0.99 -3.07
CA PHE A 64 -12.33 -1.42 -4.46
C PHE A 64 -13.57 -2.29 -4.60
N THR A 65 -14.29 -2.11 -5.70
CA THR A 65 -15.41 -2.97 -6.11
C THR A 65 -15.16 -3.45 -7.52
N ILE A 66 -15.04 -4.77 -7.69
CA ILE A 66 -14.68 -5.37 -8.96
C ILE A 66 -15.78 -5.12 -10.00
N GLY A 67 -15.39 -4.73 -11.21
CA GLY A 67 -16.27 -4.35 -12.31
C GLY A 67 -16.94 -2.98 -12.14
N LYS A 68 -16.59 -2.19 -11.12
CA LYS A 68 -17.17 -0.86 -10.86
C LYS A 68 -16.16 0.22 -10.52
N SER A 69 -15.32 -0.02 -9.52
CA SER A 69 -14.36 0.94 -8.97
C SER A 69 -13.11 0.20 -8.53
N GLU A 70 -12.18 0.04 -9.46
CA GLU A 70 -11.01 -0.84 -9.32
C GLU A 70 -9.71 -0.07 -9.09
N THR A 71 -9.81 1.26 -9.11
CA THR A 71 -8.72 2.20 -8.88
C THR A 71 -9.20 3.29 -7.93
N CYS A 72 -8.28 3.88 -7.17
CA CYS A 72 -8.54 4.96 -6.24
C CYS A 72 -7.38 5.95 -6.30
N LYS A 73 -7.69 7.24 -6.39
CA LYS A 73 -6.69 8.31 -6.25
C LYS A 73 -6.41 8.50 -4.76
N LEU A 74 -5.13 8.47 -4.40
CA LEU A 74 -4.65 8.71 -3.04
C LEU A 74 -3.68 9.90 -3.06
N ASP A 75 -3.47 10.48 -1.89
CA ASP A 75 -2.53 11.59 -1.70
C ASP A 75 -1.95 11.51 -0.29
N PHE A 76 -1.02 10.57 -0.08
CA PHE A 76 -0.29 10.44 1.17
C PHE A 76 1.17 10.80 0.96
N LEU A 77 1.73 11.49 1.96
CA LEU A 77 3.13 11.86 2.05
C LEU A 77 3.71 11.20 3.30
N PHE A 78 4.87 10.56 3.13
CA PHE A 78 5.64 9.98 4.23
C PHE A 78 7.04 10.57 4.21
N GLU A 79 7.46 11.04 5.38
CA GLU A 79 8.78 11.63 5.58
C GLU A 79 9.84 10.53 5.75
N ALA A 80 11.10 10.95 5.71
CA ALA A 80 12.24 10.09 5.95
C ALA A 80 12.09 9.26 7.24
N GLY A 81 12.43 7.98 7.17
CA GLY A 81 12.34 7.06 8.30
C GLY A 81 10.93 6.64 8.74
N ASN A 82 9.86 7.18 8.13
CA ASN A 82 8.51 6.73 8.41
C ASN A 82 8.36 5.24 8.06
N GLN A 83 7.59 4.52 8.88
CA GLN A 83 7.27 3.12 8.67
C GLN A 83 5.77 2.90 8.74
N PHE A 84 5.26 2.04 7.87
CA PHE A 84 3.84 1.68 7.85
C PHE A 84 3.62 0.28 7.31
N ILE A 85 2.44 -0.27 7.56
CA ILE A 85 2.00 -1.58 7.10
C ILE A 85 0.82 -1.38 6.16
N LEU A 86 0.88 -2.00 4.99
CA LEU A 86 -0.22 -2.15 4.05
C LEU A 86 -0.82 -3.55 4.15
N SER A 87 -2.14 -3.65 4.03
CA SER A 87 -2.84 -4.94 3.99
C SER A 87 -4.13 -4.85 3.18
N THR A 88 -4.67 -5.98 2.75
CA THR A 88 -6.00 -6.05 2.11
C THR A 88 -6.94 -6.94 2.90
N LYS A 89 -8.23 -6.58 2.92
CA LYS A 89 -9.32 -7.40 3.48
C LYS A 89 -10.48 -7.47 2.49
N GLY A 90 -11.20 -8.59 2.47
CA GLY A 90 -12.34 -8.82 1.56
C GLY A 90 -12.08 -9.99 0.63
N ASP A 91 -12.49 -9.86 -0.64
CA ASP A 91 -12.30 -10.91 -1.65
C ASP A 91 -10.81 -11.13 -2.01
N ASN A 92 -10.53 -12.31 -2.55
CA ASN A 92 -9.17 -12.81 -2.85
C ASN A 92 -8.55 -12.09 -4.07
N VAL A 93 -8.16 -10.83 -3.87
CA VAL A 93 -7.54 -9.98 -4.87
C VAL A 93 -6.39 -9.20 -4.24
N ASP A 94 -5.24 -9.19 -4.91
CA ASP A 94 -4.08 -8.42 -4.48
C ASP A 94 -4.33 -6.92 -4.77
N GLY A 95 -3.86 -6.05 -3.87
CA GLY A 95 -3.79 -4.62 -4.10
C GLY A 95 -2.47 -4.21 -4.75
N VAL A 96 -2.46 -3.06 -5.42
CA VAL A 96 -1.27 -2.38 -5.91
C VAL A 96 -1.33 -0.93 -5.44
N VAL A 97 -0.26 -0.46 -4.82
CA VAL A 97 -0.11 0.93 -4.40
C VAL A 97 0.90 1.60 -5.31
N HIS A 98 0.53 2.74 -5.88
CA HIS A 98 1.34 3.53 -6.81
C HIS A 98 2.11 4.58 -6.03
N THR A 99 3.44 4.57 -6.17
CA THR A 99 4.32 5.43 -5.40
C THR A 99 5.42 6.06 -6.25
N TYR A 100 6.05 7.10 -5.71
CA TYR A 100 7.33 7.57 -6.19
C TYR A 100 8.09 8.27 -5.07
N ILE A 101 9.42 8.28 -5.18
CA ILE A 101 10.31 9.09 -4.38
C ILE A 101 11.04 10.04 -5.35
N PRO A 102 10.99 11.37 -5.15
CA PRO A 102 11.58 12.34 -6.08
C PRO A 102 13.10 12.21 -6.26
N ASN A 103 13.84 11.85 -5.21
CA ASN A 103 15.29 11.71 -5.23
C ASN A 103 15.77 10.32 -5.69
N PHE A 104 14.87 9.43 -6.11
CA PHE A 104 15.16 8.07 -6.60
C PHE A 104 15.78 7.10 -5.58
N GLU A 105 15.72 7.43 -4.29
CA GLU A 105 16.01 6.46 -3.22
C GLU A 105 15.05 5.26 -3.26
N LYS A 106 15.48 4.13 -2.68
CA LYS A 106 14.72 2.88 -2.71
C LYS A 106 14.01 2.61 -1.39
N LEU A 107 12.74 2.26 -1.46
CA LEU A 107 11.99 1.77 -0.30
C LEU A 107 12.52 0.41 0.16
N GLU A 108 12.53 0.20 1.48
CA GLU A 108 12.64 -1.15 2.03
C GLU A 108 11.23 -1.73 2.18
N ILE A 109 11.02 -2.93 1.61
CA ILE A 109 9.72 -3.60 1.59
C ILE A 109 9.90 -5.00 2.16
N GLU A 110 9.10 -5.33 3.16
CA GLU A 110 9.13 -6.61 3.87
C GLU A 110 7.72 -7.22 3.91
N THR A 111 7.60 -8.51 3.59
CA THR A 111 6.35 -9.25 3.82
C THR A 111 6.37 -9.79 5.24
N LEU A 112 5.35 -9.44 6.03
CA LEU A 112 5.17 -9.96 7.38
C LEU A 112 4.35 -11.25 7.33
N ASP A 113 4.72 -12.21 8.18
CA ASP A 113 4.05 -13.51 8.32
C ASP A 113 2.66 -13.42 8.99
#